data_AF-A0A7X4JVZ9-F1
#
_entry.id   AF-A0A7X4JVZ9-F1
#
_cell.length_a   1.000
_cell.length_b   1.000
_cell.length_c   1.000
_cell.angle_alpha   90.00
_cell.angle_beta   90.00
_cell.angle_gamma   90.00
#
_symmetry.space_group_name_H-M   'P 1'
#
loop_
_entity.id
_entity.type
_entity.pdbx_description
1 polymer ?
#
loop_
_entity_poly.entity_id
_entity_poly.type
_entity_poly.pdbx_seq_one_letter_code
_entity_poly.pdbx_strand_id
1 'polypeptide(L)'
;MAHPGKRAPGRALAAAGLVVAVAVFAMGPVPAAEWRSWCSGPDAGGRGASLGWHFYCDRQDAPEPEPEALAAPEVAIPDMPATERVLEIRRALEEARAEAILDPTPKNVAAYLRLQQETLRRAAAFSDAFRRTVWATPEVDYTLVRPVGALAKRVWSDGRREARDAALARLGERYGLIYLGHAGCASCKV
;
A
#
# COMPACT_ATOMS: atom_id res chain seq x y z
N MET A 1 -53.19 -61.87 -1.66
CA MET A 1 -53.13 -61.09 -0.40
C MET A 1 -53.19 -59.61 -0.77
N ALA A 2 -54.22 -58.94 -0.28
CA ALA A 2 -54.60 -57.57 -0.61
C ALA A 2 -54.15 -56.59 0.48
N HIS A 3 -54.17 -55.30 0.10
CA HIS A 3 -54.08 -54.07 0.91
C HIS A 3 -52.67 -53.60 1.38
N PRO A 4 -52.50 -52.29 1.72
CA PRO A 4 -52.97 -51.05 1.09
C PRO A 4 -51.83 -49.98 1.03
N GLY A 5 -51.89 -48.91 0.25
CA GLY A 5 -52.55 -47.65 0.67
C GLY A 5 -51.54 -46.54 1.03
N LYS A 6 -51.31 -45.62 0.08
CA LYS A 6 -50.61 -44.33 0.25
C LYS A 6 -51.22 -43.50 1.40
N ARG A 7 -50.40 -42.78 2.19
CA ARG A 7 -50.62 -41.37 2.60
C ARG A 7 -49.30 -40.68 2.96
N ALA A 8 -49.03 -39.54 2.32
CA ALA A 8 -47.95 -38.62 2.65
C ALA A 8 -48.33 -37.77 3.88
N PRO A 9 -47.42 -37.45 4.80
CA PRO A 9 -47.68 -36.46 5.84
C PRO A 9 -47.38 -35.05 5.31
N GLY A 10 -48.44 -34.24 5.19
CA GLY A 10 -48.33 -32.80 4.99
C GLY A 10 -47.68 -32.15 6.21
N ARG A 11 -46.57 -31.44 6.00
CA ARG A 11 -45.93 -30.61 7.02
C ARG A 11 -46.68 -29.28 7.05
N ALA A 12 -47.45 -29.07 8.12
CA ALA A 12 -48.05 -27.78 8.44
C ALA A 12 -46.93 -26.76 8.67
N LEU A 13 -46.85 -25.73 7.82
CA LEU A 13 -46.01 -24.56 8.06
C LEU A 13 -46.74 -23.67 9.07
N ALA A 14 -46.31 -23.71 10.33
CA ALA A 14 -46.66 -22.70 11.30
C ALA A 14 -45.92 -21.40 10.92
N ALA A 15 -46.65 -20.46 10.34
CA ALA A 15 -46.16 -19.10 10.11
C ALA A 15 -46.08 -18.37 11.45
N ALA A 16 -44.92 -18.45 12.12
CA ALA A 16 -44.60 -17.58 13.23
C ALA A 16 -44.26 -16.19 12.66
N GLY A 17 -45.22 -15.26 12.75
CA GLY A 17 -45.00 -13.86 12.40
C GLY A 17 -43.97 -13.24 13.32
N LEU A 18 -42.79 -12.90 12.77
CA LEU A 18 -41.76 -12.15 13.47
C LEU A 18 -42.19 -10.68 13.55
N VAL A 19 -42.69 -10.24 14.71
CA VAL A 19 -42.91 -8.82 14.98
C VAL A 19 -41.54 -8.16 15.13
N VAL A 20 -41.11 -7.43 14.10
CA VAL A 20 -39.91 -6.57 14.17
C VAL A 20 -40.29 -5.31 14.95
N ALA A 21 -39.92 -5.28 16.23
CA ALA A 21 -39.96 -4.05 17.01
C ALA A 21 -38.89 -3.09 16.48
N VAL A 22 -39.30 -2.05 15.76
CA VAL A 22 -38.41 -0.95 15.38
C VAL A 22 -38.13 -0.12 16.62
N ALA A 23 -36.99 -0.36 17.25
CA ALA A 23 -36.47 0.50 18.30
C ALA A 23 -36.06 1.84 17.67
N VAL A 24 -36.88 2.88 17.88
CA VAL A 24 -36.50 4.26 17.59
C VAL A 24 -35.40 4.64 18.57
N PHE A 25 -34.15 4.62 18.12
CA PHE A 25 -33.03 5.19 18.86
C PHE A 25 -33.20 6.71 18.86
N ALA A 26 -33.64 7.27 19.99
CA ALA A 26 -33.49 8.69 20.24
C ALA A 26 -32.00 9.01 20.26
N MET A 27 -31.50 9.66 19.20
CA MET A 27 -30.15 10.23 19.17
C MET A 27 -30.10 11.41 20.15
N GLY A 28 -29.81 11.10 21.41
CA GLY A 28 -29.32 12.10 22.37
C GLY A 28 -27.97 12.67 21.89
N PRO A 29 -27.59 13.88 22.33
CA PRO A 29 -26.31 14.47 21.96
C PRO A 29 -25.17 13.54 22.40
N VAL A 30 -24.37 13.10 21.44
CA VAL A 30 -23.14 12.36 21.70
C VAL A 30 -22.20 13.31 22.43
N PRO A 31 -21.84 13.08 23.71
CA PRO A 31 -20.82 13.89 24.36
C PRO A 31 -19.54 13.78 23.53
N ALA A 32 -18.82 14.90 23.38
CA ALA A 32 -17.55 14.93 22.68
C ALA A 32 -16.68 13.77 23.18
N ALA A 33 -16.13 13.00 22.24
CA ALA A 33 -15.30 11.85 22.55
C ALA A 33 -14.08 12.31 23.36
N GLU A 34 -14.16 12.19 24.68
CA GLU A 34 -13.05 12.36 25.58
C GLU A 34 -12.11 11.17 25.38
N TRP A 35 -10.92 11.45 24.87
CA TRP A 35 -9.91 10.42 24.63
C TRP A 35 -9.44 9.89 25.98
N ARG A 36 -10.04 8.81 26.47
CA ARG A 36 -9.51 8.06 27.61
C ARG A 36 -8.17 7.47 27.22
N SER A 37 -7.09 8.06 27.72
CA SER A 37 -5.75 7.55 27.54
C SER A 37 -5.64 6.16 28.17
N TRP A 38 -5.06 5.22 27.42
CA TRP A 38 -4.71 3.90 27.93
C TRP A 38 -3.52 3.98 28.90
N CYS A 39 -2.83 5.12 28.91
CA CYS A 39 -1.76 5.46 29.81
C CYS A 39 -2.33 6.04 31.11
N SER A 40 -1.81 5.56 32.24
CA SER A 40 -2.24 5.89 33.61
C SER A 40 -2.22 7.40 33.85
N GLY A 41 -3.39 8.05 33.85
CA GLY A 41 -3.55 9.42 34.34
C GLY A 41 -3.73 9.46 35.87
N PRO A 42 -3.51 10.60 36.53
CA PRO A 42 -3.72 10.76 37.99
C PRO A 42 -5.17 10.50 38.43
N ASP A 43 -6.12 10.46 37.49
CA ASP A 43 -7.54 10.17 37.73
C ASP A 43 -7.85 8.66 37.61
N ALA A 44 -6.85 7.85 37.23
CA ALA A 44 -6.95 6.40 37.22
C ALA A 44 -6.87 5.89 38.66
N GLY A 45 -8.01 5.88 39.33
CA GLY A 45 -8.18 5.34 40.68
C GLY A 45 -7.51 3.98 40.82
N GLY A 46 -6.40 3.99 41.55
CA GLY A 46 -5.80 2.86 42.27
C GLY A 46 -5.78 1.52 41.52
N ARG A 47 -4.75 1.34 40.67
CA ARG A 47 -4.01 0.11 40.29
C ARG A 47 -3.65 0.20 38.81
N GLY A 48 -2.55 0.90 38.52
CA GLY A 48 -2.00 0.98 37.17
C GLY A 48 -1.59 -0.41 36.69
N ALA A 49 -2.35 -0.97 35.75
CA ALA A 49 -1.89 -2.10 34.96
C ALA A 49 -0.73 -1.61 34.11
N SER A 50 0.49 -2.07 34.40
CA SER A 50 1.65 -1.76 33.56
C SER A 50 1.43 -2.42 32.20
N LEU A 51 1.26 -1.62 31.14
CA LEU A 51 1.05 -2.12 29.78
C LEU A 51 2.28 -2.84 29.19
N GLY A 52 3.39 -2.93 29.94
CA GLY A 52 4.66 -3.48 29.45
C GLY A 52 5.41 -2.48 28.57
N TRP A 53 6.63 -2.85 28.18
CA TRP A 53 7.58 -2.00 27.46
C TRP A 53 7.30 -1.87 25.94
N HIS A 54 6.24 -2.51 25.44
CA HIS A 54 5.80 -2.41 24.05
C HIS A 54 4.89 -1.20 23.77
N PHE A 55 4.44 -0.51 24.81
CA PHE A 55 3.53 0.63 24.67
C PHE A 55 4.26 1.93 24.97
N TYR A 56 4.28 2.82 23.98
CA TYR A 56 4.81 4.17 24.09
C TYR A 56 3.78 5.04 24.82
N CYS A 57 3.76 4.90 26.14
CA CYS A 57 3.12 5.86 27.04
C CYS A 57 4.11 6.98 27.37
N ASP A 58 4.77 7.51 26.35
CA ASP A 58 5.34 8.83 26.49
C ASP A 58 4.17 9.77 26.65
N ARG A 59 4.26 10.64 27.66
CA ARG A 59 3.37 11.78 27.83
C ARG A 59 3.19 12.35 26.42
N GLN A 60 1.96 12.47 25.93
CA GLN A 60 1.71 13.50 24.94
C GLN A 60 2.02 14.77 25.70
N ASP A 61 3.29 15.18 25.65
CA ASP A 61 3.75 16.42 26.22
C ASP A 61 2.77 17.45 25.70
N ALA A 62 2.19 18.21 26.65
CA ALA A 62 1.35 19.35 26.34
C ALA A 62 1.98 20.07 25.16
N PRO A 63 1.21 20.38 24.09
CA PRO A 63 1.74 20.69 22.77
C PRO A 63 3.00 21.53 22.93
N GLU A 64 4.15 20.87 22.77
CA GLU A 64 5.42 21.57 22.81
C GLU A 64 5.26 22.64 21.74
N PRO A 65 5.48 23.93 22.07
CA PRO A 65 5.28 24.99 21.10
C PRO A 65 5.99 24.53 19.83
N GLU A 66 5.22 24.34 18.75
CA GLU A 66 5.77 23.93 17.46
C GLU A 66 7.02 24.80 17.30
N PRO A 67 8.23 24.21 17.24
CA PRO A 67 9.41 25.02 17.07
C PRO A 67 9.10 25.88 15.87
N GLU A 68 9.00 27.20 16.08
CA GLU A 68 8.68 28.17 15.03
C GLU A 68 9.46 27.68 13.84
N ALA A 69 8.75 27.23 12.80
CA ALA A 69 9.37 26.55 11.69
C ALA A 69 10.43 27.52 11.20
N LEU A 70 11.68 27.30 11.62
CA LEU A 70 12.80 28.13 11.25
C LEU A 70 12.76 28.02 9.75
N ALA A 71 12.33 29.10 9.11
CA ALA A 71 12.10 29.12 7.68
C ALA A 71 13.35 28.49 7.10
N ALA A 72 13.20 27.28 6.56
CA ALA A 72 14.33 26.56 5.99
C ALA A 72 14.95 27.57 5.03
N PRO A 73 16.26 27.89 5.16
CA PRO A 73 16.85 28.95 4.38
C PRO A 73 16.42 28.72 2.94
N GLU A 74 15.74 29.71 2.37
CA GLU A 74 15.19 29.60 1.03
C GLU A 74 16.40 29.45 0.12
N VAL A 75 16.78 28.20 -0.15
CA VAL A 75 17.94 27.88 -0.94
C VAL A 75 17.56 28.40 -2.31
N ALA A 76 18.11 29.56 -2.67
CA ALA A 76 17.92 30.17 -3.97
C ALA A 76 18.14 29.09 -5.01
N ILE A 77 17.04 28.65 -5.62
CA ILE A 77 17.11 27.65 -6.67
C ILE A 77 17.80 28.39 -7.81
N PRO A 78 18.98 27.94 -8.27
CA PRO A 78 19.61 28.58 -9.42
C PRO A 78 18.61 28.58 -10.57
N ASP A 79 18.55 29.69 -11.32
CA ASP A 79 17.59 29.95 -12.42
C ASP A 79 17.85 29.08 -13.67
N MET A 80 18.35 27.88 -13.44
CA MET A 80 18.74 26.91 -14.45
C MET A 80 17.77 25.72 -14.43
N PRO A 81 17.54 25.06 -15.57
CA PRO A 81 16.64 23.93 -15.66
C PRO A 81 17.08 22.78 -14.75
N ALA A 82 16.11 22.06 -14.19
CA ALA A 82 16.36 20.96 -13.24
C ALA A 82 17.29 19.88 -13.80
N THR A 83 17.21 19.63 -15.10
CA THR A 83 18.09 18.69 -15.81
C THR A 83 19.55 19.13 -15.76
N GLU A 84 19.83 20.41 -15.95
CA GLU A 84 21.18 20.96 -15.92
C GLU A 84 21.74 20.93 -14.48
N ARG A 85 20.91 21.24 -13.47
CA ARG A 85 21.29 21.10 -12.05
C ARG A 85 21.76 19.68 -11.71
N VAL A 86 21.01 18.67 -12.19
CA VAL A 86 21.37 17.27 -11.97
C VAL A 86 22.66 16.91 -12.73
N LEU A 87 22.86 17.45 -13.92
CA LEU A 87 24.10 17.22 -14.68
C LEU A 87 25.32 17.82 -13.98
N GLU A 88 25.23 19.00 -13.38
CA GLU A 88 26.31 19.58 -12.59
C GLU A 88 26.67 18.73 -11.38
N ILE A 89 25.68 18.25 -10.63
CA ILE A 89 25.89 17.35 -9.49
C ILE A 89 26.61 16.07 -9.95
N ARG A 90 26.17 15.48 -11.07
CA ARG A 90 26.82 14.30 -11.64
C ARG A 90 28.26 14.58 -12.03
N ARG A 91 28.52 15.71 -12.70
CA ARG A 91 29.87 16.11 -13.10
C ARG A 91 30.79 16.30 -11.90
N ALA A 92 30.32 16.99 -10.86
CA ALA A 92 31.09 17.19 -9.64
C ALA A 92 31.46 15.88 -8.94
N LEU A 93 30.52 14.93 -8.90
CA LEU A 93 30.76 13.60 -8.34
C LEU A 93 31.80 12.81 -9.16
N GLU A 94 31.67 12.81 -10.49
CA GLU A 94 32.61 12.12 -11.38
C GLU A 94 34.02 12.73 -11.31
N GLU A 95 34.14 14.05 -11.22
CA GLU A 95 35.43 14.73 -11.08
C GLU A 95 36.11 14.36 -9.74
N ALA A 96 35.37 14.46 -8.62
CA ALA A 96 35.89 14.07 -7.31
C ALA A 96 36.28 12.58 -7.26
N ARG A 97 35.55 11.73 -7.99
CA ARG A 97 35.88 10.32 -8.13
C ARG A 97 37.16 10.13 -8.95
N ALA A 98 37.30 10.83 -10.08
CA ALA A 98 38.49 10.76 -10.92
C ALA A 98 39.73 11.21 -10.14
N GLU A 99 39.65 12.32 -9.41
CA GLU A 99 40.72 12.81 -8.54
C GLU A 99 41.11 11.79 -7.47
N ALA A 100 40.13 11.17 -6.80
CA ALA A 100 40.39 10.12 -5.81
C ALA A 100 40.99 8.83 -6.40
N ILE A 101 40.74 8.53 -7.68
CA ILE A 101 41.34 7.38 -8.39
C ILE A 101 42.78 7.70 -8.79
N LEU A 102 43.03 8.90 -9.30
CA LEU A 102 44.36 9.31 -9.76
C LEU A 102 45.32 9.57 -8.58
N ASP A 103 44.82 10.18 -7.50
CA ASP A 103 45.59 10.49 -6.30
C ASP A 103 44.77 10.13 -5.02
N PRO A 104 44.94 8.90 -4.49
CA PRO A 104 44.13 8.36 -3.40
C PRO A 104 44.55 8.88 -2.01
N THR A 105 44.49 10.21 -1.82
CA THR A 105 44.72 10.83 -0.50
C THR A 105 43.46 10.77 0.38
N PRO A 106 43.59 10.80 1.72
CA PRO A 106 42.44 10.86 2.62
C PRO A 106 41.51 12.06 2.34
N LYS A 107 42.07 13.18 1.86
CA LYS A 107 41.31 14.38 1.50
C LYS A 107 40.43 14.14 0.26
N ASN A 108 41.00 13.58 -0.81
CA ASN A 108 40.30 13.35 -2.08
C ASN A 108 39.20 12.28 -1.91
N VAL A 109 39.52 11.21 -1.18
CA VAL A 109 38.55 10.17 -0.83
C VAL A 109 37.41 10.75 0.02
N ALA A 110 37.70 11.57 1.03
CA ALA A 110 36.67 12.20 1.85
C ALA A 110 35.80 13.18 1.05
N ALA A 111 36.36 13.91 0.08
CA ALA A 111 35.61 14.80 -0.80
C ALA A 111 34.60 14.01 -1.65
N TYR A 112 35.05 12.91 -2.29
CA TYR A 112 34.17 12.00 -3.02
C TYR A 112 33.07 11.40 -2.15
N LEU A 113 33.42 10.89 -0.95
CA LEU A 113 32.45 10.26 -0.05
C LEU A 113 31.36 11.23 0.41
N ARG A 114 31.69 12.50 0.65
CA ARG A 114 30.69 13.54 1.00
C ARG A 114 29.70 13.76 -0.13
N LEU A 115 30.18 13.92 -1.37
CA LEU A 115 29.33 14.09 -2.55
C LEU A 115 28.48 12.85 -2.84
N GLN A 116 29.05 11.66 -2.63
CA GLN A 116 28.31 10.40 -2.75
C GLN A 116 27.18 10.33 -1.72
N GLN A 117 27.46 10.66 -0.45
CA GLN A 117 26.44 10.66 0.59
C GLN A 117 25.32 11.67 0.31
N GLU A 118 25.66 12.85 -0.20
CA GLU A 118 24.66 13.84 -0.61
C GLU A 118 23.77 13.32 -1.74
N THR A 119 24.36 12.68 -2.75
CA THR A 119 23.63 12.06 -3.85
C THR A 119 22.69 10.96 -3.34
N LEU A 120 23.17 10.12 -2.42
CA LEU A 120 22.35 9.08 -1.78
C LEU A 120 21.20 9.67 -0.96
N ARG A 121 21.43 10.76 -0.22
CA ARG A 121 20.37 11.47 0.52
C ARG A 121 19.29 12.01 -0.41
N ARG A 122 19.68 12.61 -1.55
CA ARG A 122 18.74 13.09 -2.58
C ARG A 122 17.89 11.93 -3.15
N ALA A 123 18.52 10.78 -3.43
CA ALA A 123 17.83 9.59 -3.92
C ALA A 123 16.86 9.00 -2.87
N ALA A 124 17.25 9.00 -1.60
CA ALA A 124 16.39 8.55 -0.50
C ALA A 124 15.16 9.44 -0.35
N ALA A 125 15.35 10.76 -0.35
CA ALA A 125 14.24 11.73 -0.29
C ALA A 125 13.29 11.58 -1.50
N PHE A 126 13.83 11.40 -2.70
CA PHE A 126 13.02 11.11 -3.89
C PHE A 126 12.21 9.81 -3.73
N SER A 127 12.83 8.74 -3.22
CA SER A 127 12.17 7.44 -3.06
C SER A 127 11.00 7.51 -2.07
N ASP A 128 11.16 8.26 -0.98
CA ASP A 128 10.09 8.49 -0.01
C ASP A 128 8.95 9.34 -0.61
N ALA A 129 9.29 10.47 -1.25
CA ALA A 129 8.31 11.31 -1.93
C ALA A 129 7.54 10.51 -2.99
N PHE A 130 8.24 9.74 -3.83
CA PHE A 130 7.64 8.88 -4.85
C PHE A 130 6.62 7.90 -4.27
N ARG A 131 7.00 7.18 -3.19
CA ARG A 131 6.10 6.20 -2.55
C ARG A 131 4.84 6.86 -1.99
N ARG A 132 4.99 8.01 -1.33
CA ARG A 132 3.86 8.77 -0.78
C ARG A 132 2.95 9.30 -1.90
N THR A 133 3.52 9.79 -2.99
CA THR A 133 2.76 10.25 -4.15
C THR A 133 1.94 9.12 -4.75
N VAL A 134 2.55 7.95 -5.00
CA VAL A 134 1.81 6.79 -5.52
C VAL A 134 0.66 6.39 -4.59
N TRP A 135 0.86 6.43 -3.28
CA TRP A 135 -0.21 6.12 -2.31
C TRP A 135 -1.32 7.18 -2.26
N ALA A 136 -0.99 8.46 -2.41
CA ALA A 136 -1.97 9.54 -2.40
C ALA A 136 -2.71 9.69 -3.74
N THR A 137 -2.15 9.16 -4.83
CA THR A 137 -2.54 9.43 -6.22
C THR A 137 -2.91 8.11 -6.91
N PRO A 138 -4.12 7.56 -6.70
CA PRO A 138 -4.48 6.23 -7.17
C PRO A 138 -4.44 6.08 -8.70
N GLU A 139 -4.59 7.16 -9.46
CA GLU A 139 -4.54 7.17 -10.93
C GLU A 139 -3.17 6.77 -11.51
N VAL A 140 -2.09 6.93 -10.74
CA VAL A 140 -0.74 6.48 -11.15
C VAL A 140 -0.36 5.11 -10.57
N ASP A 141 -1.20 4.51 -9.73
CA ASP A 141 -0.93 3.22 -9.11
C ASP A 141 -1.26 2.05 -10.04
N TYR A 142 -0.23 1.50 -10.69
CA TYR A 142 -0.37 0.33 -11.56
C TYR A 142 -0.80 -0.95 -10.83
N THR A 143 -0.67 -1.01 -9.50
CA THR A 143 -1.08 -2.20 -8.73
C THR A 143 -2.60 -2.42 -8.74
N LEU A 144 -3.37 -1.36 -9.03
CA LEU A 144 -4.81 -1.42 -9.26
C LEU A 144 -5.16 -2.20 -10.54
N VAL A 145 -4.29 -2.15 -11.55
CA VAL A 145 -4.46 -2.88 -12.82
C VAL A 145 -3.86 -4.28 -12.73
N ARG A 146 -2.70 -4.40 -12.07
CA ARG A 146 -1.96 -5.65 -11.95
C ARG A 146 -1.54 -5.91 -10.49
N PRO A 147 -2.15 -6.91 -9.83
CA PRO A 147 -1.89 -7.14 -8.41
C PRO A 147 -0.47 -7.65 -8.16
N VAL A 148 0.09 -7.26 -7.01
CA VAL A 148 1.45 -7.65 -6.58
C VAL A 148 1.48 -8.83 -5.61
N GLY A 149 0.41 -9.04 -4.83
CA GLY A 149 0.31 -10.13 -3.85
C GLY A 149 0.17 -11.51 -4.51
N ALA A 150 0.79 -12.54 -3.94
CA ALA A 150 0.84 -13.88 -4.55
C ALA A 150 -0.55 -14.50 -4.80
N LEU A 151 -1.46 -14.41 -3.82
CA LEU A 151 -2.83 -14.90 -3.98
C LEU A 151 -3.61 -14.07 -5.01
N ALA A 152 -3.54 -12.75 -4.91
CA ALA A 152 -4.21 -11.84 -5.84
C ALA A 152 -3.74 -12.04 -7.29
N LYS A 153 -2.44 -12.30 -7.49
CA LYS A 153 -1.87 -12.67 -8.80
C LYS A 153 -2.47 -13.96 -9.36
N ARG A 154 -2.70 -14.98 -8.52
CA ARG A 154 -3.34 -16.23 -8.95
C ARG A 154 -4.76 -15.97 -9.42
N VAL A 155 -5.58 -15.36 -8.56
CA VAL A 155 -6.98 -15.02 -8.89
C VAL A 155 -7.07 -14.18 -10.17
N TRP A 156 -6.21 -13.16 -10.30
CA TRP A 156 -6.14 -12.34 -11.52
C TRP A 156 -5.78 -13.15 -12.77
N SER A 157 -4.83 -14.08 -12.65
CA SER A 157 -4.43 -14.94 -13.77
C SER A 157 -5.51 -15.94 -14.15
N ASP A 158 -6.25 -16.46 -13.18
CA ASP A 158 -7.33 -17.42 -13.41
C ASP A 158 -8.51 -16.74 -14.10
N GLY A 159 -8.94 -15.56 -13.64
CA GLY A 159 -9.96 -14.77 -14.35
C GLY A 159 -9.54 -14.39 -15.77
N ARG A 160 -8.23 -14.16 -16.03
CA ARG A 160 -7.71 -13.92 -17.39
C ARG A 160 -7.75 -15.17 -18.27
N ARG A 161 -7.49 -16.35 -17.71
CA ARG A 161 -7.63 -17.64 -18.42
C ARG A 161 -9.09 -17.88 -18.77
N GLU A 162 -10.01 -17.73 -17.81
CA GLU A 162 -11.44 -17.89 -18.04
C GLU A 162 -11.97 -16.92 -19.11
N ALA A 163 -11.59 -15.64 -19.05
CA ALA A 163 -11.99 -14.64 -20.05
C ALA A 163 -11.45 -14.99 -21.45
N ARG A 164 -10.22 -15.51 -21.54
CA ARG A 164 -9.64 -15.99 -22.80
C ARG A 164 -10.41 -17.19 -23.33
N ASP A 165 -10.69 -18.17 -22.48
CA ASP A 165 -11.33 -19.42 -22.88
C ASP A 165 -12.78 -19.16 -23.33
N ALA A 166 -13.51 -18.27 -22.64
CA ALA A 166 -14.83 -17.80 -23.06
C ALA A 166 -14.79 -17.05 -24.40
N ALA A 167 -13.78 -16.22 -24.63
CA ALA A 167 -13.61 -15.52 -25.91
C ALA A 167 -13.33 -16.50 -27.06
N LEU A 168 -12.48 -17.51 -26.83
CA LEU A 168 -12.19 -18.56 -27.82
C LEU A 168 -13.45 -19.40 -28.13
N ALA A 169 -14.22 -19.77 -27.12
CA ALA A 169 -15.48 -20.48 -27.31
C ALA A 169 -16.46 -19.69 -28.18
N ARG A 170 -16.65 -18.38 -27.89
CA ARG A 170 -17.52 -17.51 -28.69
C ARG A 170 -17.03 -17.32 -30.13
N LEU A 171 -15.70 -17.26 -30.33
CA LEU A 171 -15.14 -17.16 -31.67
C LEU A 171 -15.40 -18.44 -32.48
N GLY A 172 -15.33 -19.61 -31.83
CA GLY A 172 -15.60 -20.92 -32.44
C GLY A 172 -17.02 -21.09 -33.00
N GLU A 173 -18.00 -20.33 -32.51
CA GLU A 173 -19.38 -20.36 -33.04
C GLU A 173 -19.48 -19.88 -34.49
N ARG A 174 -18.55 -19.00 -34.92
CA ARG A 174 -18.59 -18.36 -36.25
C ARG A 174 -17.33 -18.59 -37.08
N TYR A 175 -16.20 -18.83 -36.43
CA TYR A 175 -14.89 -18.89 -37.08
C TYR A 175 -14.17 -20.20 -36.72
N GLY A 176 -13.51 -20.80 -37.71
CA GLY A 176 -12.56 -21.90 -37.47
C GLY A 176 -11.23 -21.35 -36.97
N LEU A 177 -10.79 -21.81 -35.79
CA LEU A 177 -9.49 -21.48 -35.21
C LEU A 177 -8.51 -22.63 -35.48
N ILE A 178 -7.38 -22.35 -36.10
CA ILE A 178 -6.32 -23.33 -36.35
C ILE A 178 -5.11 -22.96 -35.50
N TYR A 179 -4.69 -23.88 -34.63
CA TYR A 179 -3.47 -23.74 -33.84
C TYR A 179 -2.31 -24.46 -34.52
N LEU A 180 -1.25 -23.71 -34.84
CA LEU A 180 -0.03 -24.25 -35.44
C LEU A 180 1.05 -24.31 -34.35
N GLY A 181 1.46 -25.52 -33.98
CA GLY A 181 2.45 -25.75 -32.93
C GLY A 181 3.38 -26.92 -33.26
N HIS A 182 4.47 -27.05 -32.51
CA HIS A 182 5.48 -28.09 -32.67
C HIS A 182 5.73 -28.84 -31.36
N ALA A 183 5.91 -30.17 -31.43
CA ALA A 183 6.24 -31.00 -30.28
C ALA A 183 7.62 -30.62 -29.73
N GLY A 184 7.66 -29.99 -28.55
CA GLY A 184 8.90 -29.52 -27.90
C GLY A 184 9.06 -28.00 -27.83
N CYS A 185 8.16 -27.22 -28.43
CA CYS A 185 8.16 -25.77 -28.28
C CYS A 185 7.68 -25.38 -26.86
N ALA A 186 8.57 -24.85 -26.03
CA ALA A 186 8.26 -24.45 -24.66
C ALA A 186 7.17 -23.36 -24.58
N SER A 187 7.21 -22.40 -25.51
CA SER A 187 6.24 -21.31 -25.62
C SER A 187 4.89 -21.75 -26.20
N CYS A 188 4.82 -22.94 -26.79
CA CYS A 188 3.62 -23.51 -27.40
C CYS A 188 2.81 -24.37 -26.42
N LYS A 189 3.21 -24.42 -25.14
CA LYS A 189 2.46 -25.07 -24.06
C LYS A 189 1.38 -24.10 -23.59
N VAL A 190 0.13 -24.42 -23.93
CA VAL A 190 -1.07 -23.64 -23.60
C VAL A 190 -1.70 -24.11 -22.29
#